data_AF-H2C9P6-F1
#
_entry.id   AF-H2C9P6-F1
#
_cell.length_a   1.000
_cell.length_b   1.000
_cell.length_c   1.000
_cell.angle_alpha   90.00
_cell.angle_beta   90.00
_cell.angle_gamma   90.00
#
_symmetry.space_group_name_H-M   'P 1'
#
loop_
_entity.id
_entity.type
_entity.pdbx_description
1 polymer ?
#
loop_
_entity_poly.entity_id
_entity_poly.type
_entity_poly.pdbx_seq_one_letter_code
_entity_poly.pdbx_strand_id
1 'polypeptide(L)' 'MPRPGYKSVYFPDEELWKRIVDEAEKRKVSVYEVLKDAFECYMKEKEGNRTSLEEIIKEVQELKRRVEELEKKVK' A
#
# COMPACT_ATOMS: atom_id res chain seq x y z
N MET A 1 16.75 -19.47 33.22
CA MET A 1 16.98 -18.60 32.04
C MET A 1 16.16 -17.33 32.23
N PRO A 2 16.75 -16.12 32.15
CA PRO A 2 15.96 -14.90 32.17
C PRO A 2 15.08 -14.86 30.91
N ARG A 3 13.80 -14.53 31.07
CA ARG A 3 12.87 -14.42 29.92
C ARG A 3 13.39 -13.31 29.00
N PRO A 4 13.42 -13.51 27.67
CA PRO A 4 13.79 -12.44 26.75
C PRO A 4 12.90 -11.23 27.06
N GLY A 5 13.53 -10.08 27.30
CA GLY A 5 12.80 -8.85 27.61
C GLY A 5 11.93 -8.50 26.42
N TYR A 6 10.62 -8.79 26.52
CA TYR A 6 9.68 -8.41 25.50
C TYR A 6 9.65 -6.88 25.44
N LYS A 7 10.10 -6.32 24.32
CA LYS A 7 9.94 -4.90 24.03
C LYS A 7 8.47 -4.69 23.70
N SER A 8 7.68 -4.29 24.69
CA SER A 8 6.28 -3.94 24.48
C SER A 8 6.21 -2.74 23.55
N VAL A 9 5.39 -2.83 22.52
CA VAL A 9 5.06 -1.73 21.62
C VAL A 9 3.65 -1.30 21.99
N TYR A 10 3.49 -0.03 22.32
CA TYR A 10 2.18 0.54 22.56
C TYR A 10 1.46 0.68 21.22
N PHE A 11 0.27 0.08 21.12
CA PHE A 11 -0.60 0.20 19.97
C PHE A 11 -1.76 1.13 20.34
N PRO A 12 -1.80 2.37 19.82
CA PRO A 12 -2.70 3.42 20.32
C PRO A 12 -4.18 3.23 19.99
N ASP A 13 -4.49 2.41 18.98
CA ASP A 13 -5.87 2.18 18.54
C ASP A 13 -6.36 0.82 19.08
N GLU A 14 -7.10 0.88 20.19
CA GLU A 14 -7.64 -0.29 20.87
C GLU A 14 -8.66 -1.06 20.03
N GLU A 15 -9.45 -0.37 19.20
CA GLU A 15 -10.47 -1.00 18.37
C GLU A 15 -9.82 -1.77 17.22
N LEU A 16 -8.83 -1.15 16.55
CA LEU A 16 -8.04 -1.81 15.53
C LEU A 16 -7.24 -2.99 16.11
N TRP A 17 -6.65 -2.82 17.31
CA TRP A 17 -5.96 -3.90 18.00
C TRP A 17 -6.88 -5.10 18.26
N LYS A 18 -8.08 -4.84 18.78
CA LYS A 18 -9.08 -5.89 19.02
C LYS A 18 -9.42 -6.64 17.75
N ARG A 19 -9.67 -5.93 16.63
CA ARG A 19 -9.96 -6.56 15.33
C ARG A 19 -8.80 -7.45 14.84
N ILE A 20 -7.55 -7.02 15.02
CA ILE A 20 -6.37 -7.80 14.64
C ILE A 20 -6.26 -9.09 15.48
N VAL A 21 -6.51 -9.00 16.79
CA VAL A 21 -6.49 -10.16 17.69
C VAL A 21 -7.63 -11.13 17.35
N ASP A 22 -8.84 -10.62 17.14
CA ASP A 22 -10.01 -11.44 16.76
C ASP A 22 -9.77 -12.16 15.42
N GLU A 23 -9.17 -11.48 14.43
CA GLU A 23 -8.83 -12.08 13.14
C GLU A 23 -7.73 -13.15 13.26
N ALA A 24 -6.72 -12.92 14.11
CA ALA A 24 -5.68 -13.91 14.39
C ALA A 24 -6.28 -15.16 15.05
N GLU A 25 -7.20 -14.98 16.01
CA GLU A 25 -7.88 -16.09 16.68
C GLU A 25 -8.80 -16.87 15.73
N LYS A 26 -9.52 -16.18 14.85
CA LYS A 26 -10.38 -16.77 13.82
C LYS A 26 -9.59 -17.60 12.81
N ARG A 27 -8.47 -17.07 12.32
CA ARG A 27 -7.57 -17.74 11.36
C ARG A 27 -6.66 -18.78 12.03
N LYS A 28 -6.61 -18.83 13.37
CA LYS A 28 -5.70 -19.68 14.16
C LYS A 28 -4.22 -19.46 13.79
N VAL A 29 -3.86 -18.20 13.57
CA VAL A 29 -2.49 -17.77 13.28
C VAL A 29 -1.99 -16.80 14.35
N SER A 30 -0.71 -16.44 14.30
CA SER A 30 -0.17 -15.43 15.22
C SER A 30 -0.59 -14.02 14.81
N VAL A 31 -0.69 -13.12 15.79
CA VAL A 31 -0.92 -11.68 15.56
C VAL A 31 0.14 -11.08 14.62
N TYR A 32 1.39 -11.56 14.71
CA TYR A 32 2.47 -11.13 13.83
C TYR A 32 2.18 -11.45 12.36
N GLU A 33 1.65 -12.63 12.06
CA GLU A 33 1.30 -13.01 10.68
C GLU A 33 0.18 -12.13 10.13
N VAL A 34 -0.84 -11.81 10.94
CA VAL A 34 -1.92 -10.90 10.53
C VAL A 34 -1.38 -9.49 10.24
N LEU A 35 -0.49 -8.98 11.11
CA LEU A 35 0.16 -7.69 10.90
C LEU A 35 1.05 -7.68 9.66
N LYS A 36 1.78 -8.77 9.41
CA LYS A 36 2.63 -8.93 8.24
C LYS A 36 1.80 -8.93 6.96
N ASP A 37 0.72 -9.70 6.91
CA ASP A 37 -0.22 -9.73 5.77
C ASP A 37 -0.79 -8.33 5.49
N ALA A 38 -1.26 -7.64 6.53
CA ALA A 38 -1.82 -6.29 6.41
C ALA A 38 -0.78 -5.28 5.88
N PHE A 39 0.46 -5.39 6.35
CA PHE A 39 1.56 -4.53 5.90
C PHE A 39 1.95 -4.82 4.44
N GLU A 40 2.01 -6.09 4.04
CA GLU A 40 2.27 -6.49 2.66
C GLU A 40 1.17 -6.00 1.70
N CYS A 41 -0.09 -6.10 2.10
CA CYS A 41 -1.22 -5.54 1.34
C CYS A 41 -1.07 -4.02 1.15
N TYR A 42 -0.80 -3.27 2.24
CA TYR A 42 -0.58 -1.83 2.16
C TYR A 42 0.59 -1.47 1.25
N MET A 43 1.71 -2.20 1.34
CA MET A 43 2.88 -1.97 0.49
C MET A 43 2.57 -2.25 -0.98
N LYS A 44 1.85 -3.33 -1.30
CA LYS A 44 1.42 -3.65 -2.67
C LYS A 44 0.48 -2.60 -3.24
N GLU A 45 -0.47 -2.09 -2.45
CA GLU A 45 -1.34 -0.98 -2.86
C GLU A 45 -0.55 0.30 -3.14
N LYS A 46 0.47 0.59 -2.33
CA LYS A 46 1.34 1.75 -2.54
C LYS A 46 2.32 1.58 -3.69
N GLU A 47 2.74 0.36 -3.98
CA GLU A 47 3.59 0.04 -5.12
C GLU A 47 2.81 0.08 -6.44
N GLY A 48 1.58 -0.44 -6.46
CA GLY A 48 0.68 -0.33 -7.62
C GLY A 48 0.19 1.10 -7.91
N ASN A 49 0.25 1.99 -6.91
CA ASN A 49 -0.08 3.41 -7.04
C ASN A 49 1.15 4.29 -7.34
N ARG A 50 2.34 3.69 -7.50
CA ARG A 50 3.52 4.34 -8.07
C ARG A 50 3.55 4.08 -9.58
N THR A 51 2.60 4.64 -10.33
CA THR A 51 2.85 4.91 -11.74
C THR A 51 4.12 5.75 -11.79
N SER A 52 5.14 5.28 -12.50
CA SER A 52 6.42 5.99 -12.51
C SER A 52 6.21 7.40 -13.08
N LEU A 53 6.88 8.40 -12.51
CA LEU A 53 6.83 9.76 -13.06
C LEU A 53 7.20 9.77 -14.55
N GLU A 54 8.07 8.83 -14.96
CA GLU A 54 8.49 8.60 -16.33
C GLU A 54 7.35 8.12 -17.24
N GLU A 55 6.46 7.22 -16.77
CA GLU A 55 5.26 6.80 -17.49
C GLU A 55 4.26 7.95 -17.64
N ILE A 56 4.05 8.74 -16.58
CA ILE A 56 3.17 9.91 -16.63
C ILE A 56 3.72 10.95 -17.63
N ILE A 57 5.04 11.19 -17.64
CA ILE A 57 5.67 12.10 -18.59
C ILE A 57 5.51 11.60 -20.04
N LYS A 58 5.67 10.29 -20.28
CA LYS A 58 5.44 9.69 -21.60
C LYS A 58 4.00 9.87 -22.07
N GLU A 59 3.03 9.59 -21.21
CA GLU A 59 1.60 9.77 -21.54
C GLU A 59 1.28 11.24 -21.85
N VAL A 60 1.80 12.18 -21.05
CA VAL A 60 1.60 13.62 -21.27
C VAL A 60 2.24 14.08 -22.59
N GLN A 61 3.44 13.59 -22.92
CA GLN A 61 4.11 13.91 -24.19
C GLN A 61 3.33 13.35 -25.39
N GLU A 62 2.81 12.14 -25.29
CA GLU A 62 2.00 11.53 -26.34
C GLU A 62 0.67 12.27 -26.55
N LEU A 63 0.00 12.63 -25.46
CA LEU A 63 -1.21 13.44 -25.50
C LEU A 63 -0.95 14.81 -26.16
N LYS A 64 0.14 15.48 -25.79
CA LYS A 64 0.53 16.76 -26.42
C LYS A 64 0.71 16.64 -27.93
N ARG A 65 1.39 15.58 -28.39
CA ARG A 65 1.57 15.32 -29.83
C ARG A 65 0.25 15.11 -30.55
N ARG A 66 -0.68 14.34 -29.96
CA ARG A 66 -2.00 14.08 -30.54
C ARG A 66 -2.85 15.35 -30.62
N VAL A 67 -2.75 16.24 -29.64
CA VAL A 67 -3.41 17.55 -29.68
C VAL A 67 -2.85 18.42 -30.80
N GLU A 68 -1.53 18.52 -30.95
CA GLU A 68 -0.89 19.28 -32.04
C GLU A 68 -1.26 18.74 -33.43
N GLU A 69 -1.36 17.41 -33.59
CA GLU A 69 -1.81 16.79 -34.84
C GLU A 69 -3.29 17.08 -35.15
N LEU A 70 -4.14 17.16 -34.12
CA LEU A 70 -5.55 17.52 -34.27
C LEU A 70 -5.73 19.01 -34.59
N GLU A 71 -4.99 19.90 -33.92
CA GLU A 71 -5.03 21.34 -34.21
C GLU A 71 -4.62 21.65 -35.65
N LYS A 72 -3.62 20.93 -36.20
CA LYS A 72 -3.23 21.05 -37.61
C LYS A 72 -4.27 20.55 -38.59
N LYS A 73 -5.16 19.65 -38.18
CA LYS A 73 -6.26 19.13 -39.02
C LYS A 73 -7.51 20.01 -38.97
N VAL A 74 -7.64 20.83 -37.92
CA VAL A 74 -8.76 21.76 -37.72
C VAL A 74 -8.47 23.14 -38.34
N LYS A 75 -7.20 23.46 -38.60
CA LYS A 75 -6.75 24.67 -39.31
C LYS A 75 -6.68 24.47 -40.83
#